data_AF-A0A421K5A2-F1
#
_entry.id   AF-A0A421K5A2-F1
#
_cell.length_a   1.000
_cell.length_b   1.000
_cell.length_c   1.000
_cell.angle_alpha   90.00
_cell.angle_beta   90.00
_cell.angle_gamma   90.00
#
_symmetry.space_group_name_H-M   'P 1'
#
loop_
_entity.id
_entity.type
_entity.pdbx_description
1 polymer ?
#
loop_
_entity_poly.entity_id
_entity_poly.type
_entity_poly.pdbx_seq_one_letter_code
_entity_poly.pdbx_strand_id
1 'polypeptide(L)'
;MNAHHPWSLYEWLLDQLTDDGKVEEVQIGLTWTLARSRSSTGLAMSPGSMTRVLPWSGTLVGRNLKQLAGWVKSWNPHEAAVGMAALNAGINSNNPLMESATPLFPQGSANLAVFEHFKPQLKGKKVVVIGRYPGIEQLFDDDFELTILERNPSAEDLPDPAAEFLLRDAQWVFLSATTLINKTFPRLAELSRAAQVVLMGPTTPWLEGFKDYGIDYLAGVQIHTSEQLWQTVREGGGTRIFETGVRYAISDLQNDELTRLKGAIGSIFNQREALKKEIEDWYQQHNHPYPEKQKLLQLDQQLSLLDSRYKQKWDRLNR
;
A
#
# COMPACT_ATOMS: atom_id res chain seq x y z
N MET A 1 -25.97 6.64 -11.06
CA MET A 1 -25.59 5.21 -11.05
C MET A 1 -25.85 4.66 -9.67
N ASN A 2 -26.31 3.41 -9.55
CA ASN A 2 -26.70 2.83 -8.27
C ASN A 2 -25.44 2.63 -7.42
N ALA A 3 -25.33 3.30 -6.26
CA ALA A 3 -24.13 3.31 -5.41
C ALA A 3 -23.72 1.94 -4.85
N HIS A 4 -24.50 0.89 -5.17
CA HIS A 4 -24.30 -0.49 -4.72
C HIS A 4 -23.82 -1.46 -5.82
N HIS A 5 -23.61 -1.00 -7.07
CA HIS A 5 -23.09 -1.89 -8.10
C HIS A 5 -21.57 -2.10 -7.92
N PRO A 6 -21.04 -3.35 -7.92
CA PRO A 6 -19.60 -3.59 -7.73
C PRO A 6 -18.68 -2.81 -8.68
N TRP A 7 -19.12 -2.59 -9.93
CA TRP A 7 -18.40 -1.76 -10.91
C TRP A 7 -18.28 -0.27 -10.55
N SER A 8 -19.15 0.27 -9.69
CA SER A 8 -19.08 1.68 -9.30
C SER A 8 -17.78 2.03 -8.58
N LEU A 9 -17.18 1.07 -7.86
CA LEU A 9 -15.84 1.21 -7.32
C LEU A 9 -14.81 1.48 -8.42
N TYR A 10 -14.83 0.68 -9.48
CA TYR A 10 -13.86 0.77 -10.56
C TYR A 10 -14.05 2.01 -11.42
N GLU A 11 -15.29 2.46 -11.59
CA GLU A 11 -15.60 3.73 -12.24
C GLU A 11 -15.08 4.90 -11.40
N TRP A 12 -15.37 4.88 -10.09
CA TRP A 12 -14.85 5.87 -9.16
C TRP A 12 -13.31 5.93 -9.18
N LEU A 13 -12.62 4.79 -9.15
CA LEU A 13 -11.16 4.71 -9.25
C LEU A 13 -10.64 5.39 -10.53
N LEU A 14 -11.27 5.13 -11.67
CA LEU A 14 -10.89 5.73 -12.96
C LEU A 14 -11.16 7.24 -13.01
N ASP A 15 -12.11 7.73 -12.23
CA ASP A 15 -12.38 9.16 -12.09
C ASP A 15 -11.36 9.89 -11.19
N GLN A 16 -10.52 9.15 -10.44
CA GLN A 16 -9.50 9.73 -9.56
C GLN A 16 -8.15 9.98 -10.23
N LEU A 17 -7.95 9.62 -11.50
CA LEU A 17 -6.66 9.87 -12.16
C LEU A 17 -6.38 11.38 -12.25
N THR A 18 -5.22 11.79 -11.75
CA THR A 18 -4.75 13.18 -11.82
C THR A 18 -3.76 13.41 -12.97
N ASP A 19 -3.13 12.34 -13.44
CA ASP A 19 -2.25 12.32 -14.62
C ASP A 19 -2.89 11.48 -15.74
N ASP A 20 -3.07 12.08 -16.91
CA ASP A 20 -3.53 11.42 -18.14
C ASP A 20 -2.45 11.35 -19.21
N GLY A 21 -1.18 11.48 -18.81
CA GLY A 21 -0.02 11.42 -19.66
C GLY A 21 0.19 10.07 -20.36
N LYS A 22 1.38 9.91 -20.94
CA LYS A 22 1.76 8.67 -21.63
C LYS A 22 2.51 7.74 -20.70
N VAL A 23 2.33 6.45 -20.90
CA VAL A 23 3.15 5.43 -20.27
C VAL A 23 4.52 5.40 -20.93
N GLU A 24 5.57 5.57 -20.13
CA GLU A 24 6.97 5.55 -20.59
C GLU A 24 7.56 4.14 -20.52
N GLU A 25 7.23 3.39 -19.46
CA GLU A 25 7.66 2.00 -19.29
C GLU A 25 6.56 1.16 -18.65
N VAL A 26 6.48 -0.11 -19.06
CA VAL A 26 5.68 -1.15 -18.40
C VAL A 26 6.55 -2.37 -18.23
N GLN A 27 6.46 -2.99 -17.06
CA GLN A 27 7.14 -4.24 -16.78
C GLN A 27 6.22 -5.18 -16.03
N ILE A 28 6.16 -6.43 -16.48
CA ILE A 28 5.46 -7.51 -15.79
C ILE A 28 6.55 -8.41 -15.22
N GLY A 29 6.92 -8.19 -13.96
CA GLY A 29 7.85 -9.05 -13.23
C GLY A 29 7.14 -10.27 -12.63
N LEU A 30 7.91 -11.16 -12.00
CA LEU A 30 7.38 -12.39 -11.40
C LEU A 30 6.36 -12.11 -10.28
N THR A 31 6.63 -11.11 -9.45
CA THR A 31 5.75 -10.73 -8.32
C THR A 31 5.04 -9.40 -8.54
N TRP A 32 5.69 -8.45 -9.22
CA TRP A 32 5.18 -7.08 -9.37
C TRP A 32 5.10 -6.66 -10.82
N THR A 33 3.99 -6.03 -11.18
CA THR A 33 3.79 -5.28 -12.41
C THR A 33 3.98 -3.80 -12.13
N LEU A 34 4.84 -3.15 -12.90
CA LEU A 34 5.14 -1.72 -12.81
C LEU A 34 4.63 -0.99 -14.06
N ALA A 35 4.13 0.22 -13.85
CA ALA A 35 3.89 1.18 -14.92
C ALA A 35 4.48 2.54 -14.51
N ARG A 36 5.22 3.18 -15.41
CA ARG A 36 5.79 4.52 -15.17
C ARG A 36 5.23 5.52 -16.16
N SER A 37 4.76 6.64 -15.63
CA SER A 37 4.57 7.87 -16.39
C SER A 37 5.74 8.82 -16.11
N ARG A 38 5.76 9.97 -16.79
CA ARG A 38 6.75 11.02 -16.51
C ARG A 38 6.74 11.49 -15.04
N SER A 39 5.58 11.41 -14.39
CA SER A 39 5.35 12.03 -13.09
C SER A 39 5.42 11.03 -11.92
N SER A 40 5.14 9.74 -12.16
CA SER A 40 5.06 8.75 -11.09
C SER A 40 5.22 7.31 -11.59
N THR A 41 5.40 6.39 -10.65
CA THR A 41 5.40 4.94 -10.88
C THR A 41 4.30 4.30 -10.05
N GLY A 42 3.54 3.40 -10.65
CA GLY A 42 2.53 2.58 -9.99
C GLY A 42 2.93 1.13 -9.96
N LEU A 43 2.49 0.44 -8.91
CA LEU A 43 2.73 -0.98 -8.69
C LEU A 43 1.40 -1.73 -8.61
N ALA A 44 1.43 -2.98 -9.04
CA ALA A 44 0.36 -3.95 -8.82
C ALA A 44 0.99 -5.34 -8.67
N MET A 45 0.36 -6.22 -7.91
CA MET A 45 0.80 -7.62 -7.86
C MET A 45 0.59 -8.28 -9.22
N SER A 46 1.61 -8.97 -9.72
CA SER A 46 1.52 -9.76 -10.95
C SER A 46 0.63 -10.99 -10.74
N PRO A 47 -0.09 -11.45 -11.78
CA PRO A 47 -0.86 -12.70 -11.71
C PRO A 47 0.05 -13.91 -11.49
N GLY A 48 -0.38 -14.86 -10.67
CA GLY A 48 0.36 -16.12 -10.45
C GLY A 48 0.31 -17.11 -11.63
N SER A 49 -0.58 -16.90 -12.60
CA SER A 49 -0.68 -17.73 -13.79
C SER A 49 0.32 -17.29 -14.87
N MET A 50 1.10 -18.23 -15.41
CA MET A 50 1.93 -17.98 -16.58
C MET A 50 1.11 -18.00 -17.87
N THR A 51 1.46 -17.15 -18.84
CA THR A 51 0.92 -17.18 -20.19
C THR A 51 2.04 -17.02 -21.22
N ARG A 52 1.87 -17.67 -22.38
CA ARG A 52 2.74 -17.49 -23.56
C ARG A 52 2.16 -16.54 -24.59
N VAL A 53 0.95 -16.03 -24.35
CA VAL A 53 0.19 -15.24 -25.32
C VAL A 53 -0.33 -13.98 -24.63
N LEU A 54 0.31 -12.85 -24.92
CA LEU A 54 -0.15 -11.50 -24.58
C LEU A 54 -0.23 -10.69 -25.88
N PRO A 55 -1.41 -10.54 -26.51
CA PRO A 55 -1.53 -9.96 -27.86
C PRO A 55 -1.08 -8.50 -27.97
N TRP A 56 -0.93 -7.81 -26.84
CA TRP A 56 -0.52 -6.41 -26.74
C TRP A 56 0.94 -6.22 -26.31
N SER A 57 1.72 -7.29 -26.11
CA SER A 57 3.14 -7.19 -25.75
C SER A 57 3.91 -6.35 -26.77
N GLY A 58 4.75 -5.42 -26.29
CA GLY A 58 5.49 -4.49 -27.15
C GLY A 58 4.71 -3.27 -27.64
N THR A 59 3.43 -3.13 -27.27
CA THR A 59 2.56 -2.04 -27.78
C THR A 59 2.08 -1.05 -26.71
N LEU A 60 2.48 -1.23 -25.44
CA LEU A 60 1.94 -0.46 -24.32
C LEU A 60 2.61 0.91 -24.13
N VAL A 61 3.92 1.00 -24.39
CA VAL A 61 4.68 2.25 -24.28
C VAL A 61 4.12 3.29 -25.25
N GLY A 62 3.94 4.51 -24.78
CA GLY A 62 3.36 5.62 -25.53
C GLY A 62 1.83 5.68 -25.52
N ARG A 63 1.13 4.65 -25.02
CA ARG A 63 -0.31 4.71 -24.81
C ARG A 63 -0.67 5.67 -23.68
N ASN A 64 -1.90 6.19 -23.75
CA ASN A 64 -2.44 7.04 -22.71
C ASN A 64 -2.66 6.24 -21.41
N LEU A 65 -2.26 6.82 -20.28
CA LEU A 65 -2.31 6.19 -18.96
C LEU A 65 -3.75 5.83 -18.56
N LYS A 66 -4.71 6.72 -18.81
CA LYS A 66 -6.13 6.49 -18.52
C LYS A 66 -6.73 5.34 -19.34
N GLN A 67 -6.32 5.21 -20.61
CA GLN A 67 -6.75 4.08 -21.44
C GLN A 67 -6.26 2.74 -20.87
N LEU A 68 -5.00 2.67 -20.43
CA LEU A 68 -4.46 1.47 -19.81
C LEU A 68 -5.06 1.23 -18.42
N ALA A 69 -5.26 2.28 -17.62
CA ALA A 69 -5.92 2.19 -16.32
C ALA A 69 -7.32 1.55 -16.44
N GLY A 70 -8.05 1.82 -17.53
CA GLY A 70 -9.34 1.18 -17.83
C GLY A 70 -9.31 -0.35 -17.83
N TRP A 71 -8.14 -0.97 -18.07
CA TRP A 71 -7.97 -2.43 -17.99
C TRP A 71 -8.13 -2.98 -16.57
N VAL A 72 -8.17 -2.13 -15.54
CA VAL A 72 -8.53 -2.56 -14.18
C VAL A 72 -9.89 -3.27 -14.13
N LYS A 73 -10.79 -3.03 -15.11
CA LYS A 73 -12.07 -3.74 -15.25
C LYS A 73 -11.99 -5.07 -16.02
N SER A 74 -10.86 -5.39 -16.64
CA SER A 74 -10.68 -6.62 -17.43
C SER A 74 -10.73 -7.87 -16.54
N TRP A 75 -11.30 -8.95 -17.07
CA TRP A 75 -11.24 -10.27 -16.45
C TRP A 75 -9.95 -11.04 -16.80
N ASN A 76 -9.16 -10.55 -17.75
CA ASN A 76 -7.82 -11.07 -17.97
C ASN A 76 -6.89 -10.58 -16.84
N PRO A 77 -6.26 -11.48 -16.06
CA PRO A 77 -5.44 -11.08 -14.91
C PRO A 77 -4.26 -10.18 -15.27
N HIS A 78 -3.61 -10.42 -16.42
CA HIS A 78 -2.46 -9.62 -16.84
C HIS A 78 -2.88 -8.21 -17.26
N GLU A 79 -4.00 -8.08 -17.97
CA GLU A 79 -4.57 -6.77 -18.30
C GLU A 79 -4.99 -6.03 -17.03
N ALA A 80 -5.65 -6.72 -16.09
CA ALA A 80 -6.05 -6.13 -14.82
C ALA A 80 -4.87 -5.64 -13.98
N ALA A 81 -3.78 -6.41 -13.92
CA ALA A 81 -2.56 -6.01 -13.22
C ALA A 81 -1.88 -4.81 -13.89
N VAL A 82 -1.77 -4.79 -15.22
CA VAL A 82 -1.25 -3.64 -15.97
C VAL A 82 -2.14 -2.41 -15.76
N GLY A 83 -3.46 -2.57 -15.82
CA GLY A 83 -4.40 -1.49 -15.59
C GLY A 83 -4.33 -0.95 -14.17
N MET A 84 -4.16 -1.83 -13.18
CA MET A 84 -3.97 -1.43 -11.79
C MET A 84 -2.65 -0.67 -11.57
N ALA A 85 -1.55 -1.12 -12.19
CA ALA A 85 -0.27 -0.41 -12.11
C ALA A 85 -0.35 0.97 -12.80
N ALA A 86 -1.00 1.06 -13.97
CA ALA A 86 -1.23 2.32 -14.66
C ALA A 86 -2.13 3.27 -13.86
N LEU A 87 -3.20 2.74 -13.25
CA LEU A 87 -4.09 3.47 -12.34
C LEU A 87 -3.30 4.06 -11.16
N ASN A 88 -2.48 3.25 -10.50
CA ASN A 88 -1.64 3.72 -9.40
C ASN A 88 -0.62 4.76 -9.84
N ALA A 89 0.00 4.63 -11.02
CA ALA A 89 0.89 5.67 -11.54
C ALA A 89 0.14 6.99 -11.75
N GLY A 90 -1.11 6.93 -12.22
CA GLY A 90 -1.95 8.11 -12.45
C GLY A 90 -2.49 8.75 -11.17
N ILE A 91 -2.69 7.98 -10.10
CA ILE A 91 -3.17 8.46 -8.80
C ILE A 91 -2.03 9.00 -7.93
N ASN A 92 -0.87 8.34 -7.99
CA ASN A 92 0.26 8.60 -7.09
C ASN A 92 1.02 9.90 -7.43
N SER A 93 0.74 10.51 -8.58
CA SER A 93 1.36 11.77 -9.00
C SER A 93 0.94 12.93 -8.08
N ASN A 94 1.90 13.52 -7.34
CA ASN A 94 1.68 14.59 -6.36
C ASN A 94 0.52 14.29 -5.41
N ASN A 95 0.43 13.04 -4.93
CA ASN A 95 -0.72 12.58 -4.15
C ASN A 95 -0.62 13.07 -2.70
N PRO A 96 -1.56 13.92 -2.25
CA PRO A 96 -1.47 14.47 -0.92
C PRO A 96 -1.61 13.38 0.16
N LEU A 97 -2.50 12.41 0.01
CA LEU A 97 -2.68 11.39 1.04
C LEU A 97 -1.39 10.57 1.25
N MET A 98 -0.74 10.17 0.15
CA MET A 98 0.55 9.47 0.16
C MET A 98 1.65 10.30 0.83
N GLU A 99 1.81 11.56 0.46
CA GLU A 99 2.85 12.44 1.00
C GLU A 99 2.73 12.64 2.52
N SER A 100 1.48 12.66 3.02
CA SER A 100 1.19 12.82 4.45
C SER A 100 1.14 11.51 5.23
N ALA A 101 1.31 10.37 4.57
CA ALA A 101 1.25 9.07 5.21
C ALA A 101 2.46 8.85 6.12
N THR A 102 2.23 8.17 7.25
CA THR A 102 3.28 7.88 8.23
C THR A 102 4.10 6.68 7.75
N PRO A 103 5.39 6.83 7.41
CA PRO A 103 6.25 5.74 7.01
C PRO A 103 6.49 4.76 8.16
N LEU A 104 6.63 3.48 7.83
CA LEU A 104 6.94 2.43 8.78
C LEU A 104 8.42 2.05 8.71
N PHE A 105 9.02 1.91 9.88
CA PHE A 105 10.39 1.46 10.08
C PHE A 105 10.37 0.22 10.99
N PRO A 106 10.12 -0.97 10.43
CA PRO A 106 10.01 -2.19 11.20
C PRO A 106 11.37 -2.61 11.76
N GLN A 107 11.33 -3.33 12.89
CA GLN A 107 12.49 -4.03 13.43
C GLN A 107 12.66 -5.40 12.77
N GLY A 108 11.53 -6.02 12.37
CA GLY A 108 11.51 -7.32 11.70
C GLY A 108 11.57 -7.21 10.17
N SER A 109 10.97 -8.20 9.52
CA SER A 109 10.94 -8.25 8.05
C SER A 109 10.13 -7.09 7.47
N ALA A 110 10.72 -6.36 6.52
CA ALA A 110 10.12 -5.16 5.96
C ALA A 110 8.76 -5.40 5.26
N ASN A 111 8.51 -6.61 4.76
CA ASN A 111 7.22 -6.96 4.17
C ASN A 111 6.07 -7.14 5.19
N LEU A 112 6.40 -7.29 6.48
CA LEU A 112 5.43 -7.46 7.58
C LEU A 112 5.25 -6.18 8.42
N ALA A 113 5.85 -5.06 8.00
CA ALA A 113 5.86 -3.80 8.76
C ALA A 113 4.48 -3.32 9.21
N VAL A 114 3.46 -3.51 8.37
CA VAL A 114 2.08 -3.13 8.67
C VAL A 114 1.53 -3.92 9.85
N PHE A 115 1.76 -5.24 9.86
CA PHE A 115 1.33 -6.08 10.96
C PHE A 115 2.09 -5.75 12.25
N GLU A 116 3.41 -5.54 12.17
CA GLU A 116 4.22 -5.12 13.32
C GLU A 116 3.69 -3.82 13.93
N HIS A 117 3.34 -2.84 13.10
CA HIS A 117 2.76 -1.57 13.54
C HIS A 117 1.44 -1.75 14.31
N PHE A 118 0.54 -2.58 13.81
CA PHE A 118 -0.76 -2.79 14.44
C PHE A 118 -0.76 -3.82 15.56
N LYS A 119 0.28 -4.66 15.68
CA LYS A 119 0.35 -5.78 16.65
C LYS A 119 -0.12 -5.40 18.06
N PRO A 120 0.28 -4.25 18.66
CA PRO A 120 -0.19 -3.87 20.00
C PRO A 120 -1.72 -3.72 20.12
N GLN A 121 -2.41 -3.39 19.02
CA GLN A 121 -3.86 -3.18 18.97
C GLN A 121 -4.64 -4.47 18.71
N LEU A 122 -3.96 -5.53 18.27
CA LEU A 122 -4.57 -6.82 17.93
C LEU A 122 -4.80 -7.71 19.16
N LYS A 123 -4.21 -7.38 20.32
CA LYS A 123 -4.28 -8.23 21.51
C LYS A 123 -5.72 -8.55 21.94
N GLY A 124 -6.00 -9.85 22.08
CA GLY A 124 -7.29 -10.42 22.45
C GLY A 124 -8.36 -10.27 21.36
N LYS A 125 -7.98 -10.00 20.11
CA LYS A 125 -8.91 -9.78 18.99
C LYS A 125 -8.97 -10.97 18.05
N LYS A 126 -10.10 -11.06 17.35
CA LYS A 126 -10.25 -11.91 16.16
C LYS A 126 -9.76 -11.16 14.93
N VAL A 127 -8.67 -11.66 14.36
CA VAL A 127 -7.97 -11.06 13.22
C VAL A 127 -8.11 -11.98 12.02
N VAL A 128 -8.60 -11.42 10.91
CA VAL A 128 -8.64 -12.12 9.62
C VAL A 128 -7.71 -11.42 8.63
N VAL A 129 -6.87 -12.19 7.95
CA VAL A 129 -5.99 -11.67 6.89
C VAL A 129 -6.43 -12.25 5.57
N ILE A 130 -6.72 -11.39 4.60
CA ILE A 130 -7.03 -11.78 3.23
C ILE A 130 -5.75 -11.71 2.39
N GLY A 131 -5.26 -12.88 2.00
CA GLY A 131 -4.01 -13.07 1.27
C GLY A 131 -2.85 -13.40 2.21
N ARG A 132 -2.08 -14.45 1.87
CA ARG A 132 -0.92 -14.86 2.69
C ARG A 132 0.30 -14.00 2.39
N TYR A 133 0.97 -13.54 3.45
CA TYR A 133 2.22 -12.80 3.36
C TYR A 133 3.40 -13.70 3.74
N PRO A 134 4.54 -13.68 3.01
CA PRO A 134 5.70 -14.49 3.37
C PRO A 134 6.20 -14.18 4.79
N GLY A 135 6.37 -15.22 5.61
CA GLY A 135 6.85 -15.09 6.99
C GLY A 135 5.80 -14.67 8.02
N ILE A 136 4.52 -14.53 7.62
CA ILE A 136 3.44 -14.11 8.52
C ILE A 136 3.26 -15.03 9.74
N GLU A 137 3.69 -16.28 9.65
CA GLU A 137 3.70 -17.27 10.74
C GLU A 137 4.50 -16.77 11.95
N GLN A 138 5.46 -15.87 11.74
CA GLN A 138 6.23 -15.22 12.82
C GLN A 138 5.35 -14.32 13.72
N LEU A 139 4.16 -13.96 13.25
CA LEU A 139 3.17 -13.20 14.00
C LEU A 139 2.21 -14.10 14.78
N PHE A 140 2.26 -15.41 14.57
CA PHE A 140 1.38 -16.35 15.27
C PHE A 140 1.88 -16.45 16.70
N ASP A 141 1.13 -15.86 17.63
CA ASP A 141 1.36 -15.98 19.06
C ASP A 141 0.02 -16.01 19.80
N ASP A 142 0.07 -16.30 21.10
CA ASP A 142 -1.13 -16.43 21.94
C ASP A 142 -1.77 -15.06 22.27
N ASP A 143 -1.27 -13.94 21.73
CA ASP A 143 -1.84 -12.63 22.01
C ASP A 143 -3.13 -12.38 21.23
N PHE A 144 -3.41 -13.05 20.10
CA PHE A 144 -4.64 -12.85 19.32
C PHE A 144 -5.02 -14.05 18.44
N GLU A 145 -6.30 -14.13 18.06
CA GLU A 145 -6.81 -15.20 17.19
C GLU A 145 -6.64 -14.80 15.73
N LEU A 146 -5.71 -15.43 15.02
CA LEU A 146 -5.39 -15.13 13.63
C LEU A 146 -5.91 -16.20 12.67
N THR A 147 -6.67 -15.79 11.66
CA THR A 147 -7.09 -16.65 10.55
C THR A 147 -6.67 -16.04 9.22
N ILE A 148 -6.06 -16.84 8.34
CA ILE A 148 -5.67 -16.41 7.00
C ILE A 148 -6.63 -17.03 5.97
N LEU A 149 -7.18 -16.18 5.10
CA LEU A 149 -7.96 -16.61 3.93
C LEU A 149 -7.13 -16.42 2.67
N GLU A 150 -6.89 -17.50 1.93
CA GLU A 150 -6.10 -17.48 0.72
C GLU A 150 -6.80 -18.32 -0.38
N ARG A 151 -6.69 -17.86 -1.62
CA ARG A 151 -7.31 -18.52 -2.77
C ARG A 151 -6.63 -19.83 -3.14
N ASN A 152 -5.33 -19.92 -2.89
CA ASN A 152 -4.54 -21.15 -2.95
C ASN A 152 -3.99 -21.44 -1.54
N PRO A 153 -4.84 -21.93 -0.61
CA PRO A 153 -4.49 -22.03 0.80
C PRO A 153 -3.40 -23.08 1.05
N SER A 154 -2.52 -22.80 2.01
CA SER A 154 -1.71 -23.83 2.66
C SER A 154 -2.55 -24.66 3.63
N ALA A 155 -1.95 -25.66 4.28
CA ALA A 155 -2.65 -26.51 5.25
C ALA A 155 -3.17 -25.75 6.48
N GLU A 156 -2.60 -24.58 6.78
CA GLU A 156 -2.95 -23.72 7.92
C GLU A 156 -3.90 -22.57 7.54
N ASP A 157 -4.17 -22.39 6.24
CA ASP A 157 -5.05 -21.34 5.73
C ASP A 157 -6.45 -21.89 5.44
N LEU A 158 -7.43 -21.00 5.38
CA LEU A 158 -8.76 -21.32 4.88
C LEU A 158 -8.95 -20.82 3.44
N PRO A 159 -9.79 -21.48 2.64
CA PRO A 159 -10.08 -21.05 1.28
C PRO A 159 -10.92 -19.75 1.25
N ASP A 160 -10.87 -19.04 0.12
CA ASP A 160 -11.57 -17.76 -0.04
C ASP A 160 -13.11 -17.75 0.23
N PRO A 161 -13.90 -18.85 0.10
CA PRO A 161 -15.32 -18.80 0.42
C PRO A 161 -15.59 -18.74 1.94
N ALA A 162 -14.61 -19.08 2.78
CA ALA A 162 -14.73 -18.97 4.24
C ALA A 162 -14.96 -17.51 4.70
N ALA A 163 -14.65 -16.53 3.85
CA ALA A 163 -14.90 -15.11 4.09
C ALA A 163 -16.36 -14.81 4.47
N GLU A 164 -17.33 -15.50 3.83
CA GLU A 164 -18.78 -15.33 4.10
C GLU A 164 -19.19 -15.74 5.53
N PHE A 165 -18.40 -16.60 6.17
CA PHE A 165 -18.69 -17.14 7.50
C PHE A 165 -17.90 -16.44 8.60
N LEU A 166 -16.74 -15.86 8.28
CA LEU A 166 -15.79 -15.36 9.28
C LEU A 166 -15.73 -13.84 9.37
N LEU A 167 -15.85 -13.13 8.25
CA LEU A 167 -15.58 -11.68 8.23
C LEU A 167 -16.57 -10.85 9.05
N ARG A 168 -17.80 -11.33 9.23
CA ARG A 168 -18.80 -10.65 10.06
C ARG A 168 -18.47 -10.65 11.55
N ASP A 169 -17.71 -11.66 12.00
CA ASP A 169 -17.31 -11.83 13.40
C ASP A 169 -15.87 -11.36 13.66
N ALA A 170 -15.16 -10.94 12.60
CA ALA A 170 -13.82 -10.39 12.70
C ALA A 170 -13.85 -9.03 13.39
N GLN A 171 -12.82 -8.75 14.20
CA GLN A 171 -12.62 -7.43 14.82
C GLN A 171 -11.57 -6.61 14.08
N TRP A 172 -10.62 -7.29 13.42
CA TRP A 172 -9.64 -6.71 12.53
C TRP A 172 -9.57 -7.49 11.23
N VAL A 173 -9.52 -6.76 10.11
CA VAL A 173 -9.33 -7.36 8.78
C VAL A 173 -8.18 -6.67 8.08
N PHE A 174 -7.16 -7.45 7.73
CA PHE A 174 -6.08 -7.01 6.84
C PHE A 174 -6.40 -7.47 5.43
N LEU A 175 -6.83 -6.54 4.59
CA LEU A 175 -7.31 -6.80 3.24
C LEU A 175 -6.20 -6.52 2.22
N SER A 176 -5.71 -7.56 1.55
CA SER A 176 -4.75 -7.36 0.45
C SER A 176 -5.37 -6.53 -0.68
N ALA A 177 -4.64 -5.51 -1.14
CA ALA A 177 -5.07 -4.67 -2.27
C ALA A 177 -5.09 -5.41 -3.61
N THR A 178 -4.53 -6.61 -3.70
CA THR A 178 -4.69 -7.51 -4.86
C THR A 178 -6.16 -7.90 -5.10
N THR A 179 -7.02 -7.76 -4.08
CA THR A 179 -8.48 -7.92 -4.21
C THR A 179 -9.13 -6.93 -5.19
N LEU A 180 -8.49 -5.78 -5.45
CA LEU A 180 -8.90 -4.83 -6.49
C LEU A 180 -8.67 -5.41 -7.90
N ILE A 181 -7.56 -6.13 -8.10
CA ILE A 181 -7.18 -6.72 -9.39
C ILE A 181 -8.13 -7.87 -9.76
N ASN A 182 -8.46 -8.73 -8.80
CA ASN A 182 -9.26 -9.94 -9.03
C ASN A 182 -10.77 -9.76 -8.76
N LYS A 183 -11.21 -8.54 -8.46
CA LYS A 183 -12.62 -8.12 -8.29
C LYS A 183 -13.34 -8.67 -7.07
N THR A 184 -12.60 -9.16 -6.07
CA THR A 184 -13.20 -9.59 -4.79
C THR A 184 -13.34 -8.45 -3.78
N PHE A 185 -12.66 -7.32 -3.98
CA PHE A 185 -12.70 -6.19 -3.03
C PHE A 185 -14.12 -5.74 -2.65
N PRO A 186 -15.07 -5.48 -3.59
CA PRO A 186 -16.37 -4.94 -3.21
C PRO A 186 -17.12 -5.79 -2.18
N ARG A 187 -17.07 -7.12 -2.35
CA ARG A 187 -17.73 -8.06 -1.44
C ARG A 187 -16.97 -8.22 -0.13
N LEU A 188 -15.65 -8.32 -0.18
CA LEU A 188 -14.83 -8.48 1.03
C LEU A 188 -14.90 -7.23 1.93
N ALA A 189 -14.88 -6.03 1.33
CA ALA A 189 -15.08 -4.79 2.04
C ALA A 189 -16.47 -4.71 2.68
N GLU A 190 -17.52 -5.12 1.95
CA GLU A 190 -18.89 -5.20 2.49
C GLU A 190 -18.99 -6.13 3.71
N LEU A 191 -18.40 -7.32 3.62
CA LEU A 191 -18.41 -8.31 4.71
C LEU A 191 -17.61 -7.85 5.93
N SER A 192 -16.59 -7.01 5.73
CA SER A 192 -15.67 -6.55 6.77
C SER A 192 -16.13 -5.27 7.49
N ARG A 193 -17.29 -4.70 7.14
CA ARG A 193 -17.75 -3.39 7.65
C ARG A 193 -17.88 -3.28 9.17
N ALA A 194 -17.94 -4.39 9.90
CA ALA A 194 -18.04 -4.41 11.36
C ALA A 194 -16.66 -4.44 12.06
N ALA A 195 -15.58 -4.66 11.31
CA ALA A 195 -14.21 -4.74 11.79
C ALA A 195 -13.47 -3.40 11.59
N GLN A 196 -12.29 -3.28 12.20
CA GLN A 196 -11.28 -2.32 11.75
C GLN A 196 -10.57 -2.89 10.50
N VAL A 197 -10.62 -2.17 9.38
CA VAL A 197 -10.16 -2.67 8.08
C VAL A 197 -8.93 -1.92 7.58
N VAL A 198 -7.86 -2.66 7.30
CA VAL A 198 -6.62 -2.17 6.71
C VAL A 198 -6.52 -2.65 5.26
N LEU A 199 -6.65 -1.76 4.28
CA LEU A 199 -6.36 -2.09 2.87
C LEU A 199 -4.86 -1.93 2.61
N MET A 200 -4.17 -3.03 2.32
CA MET A 200 -2.71 -3.04 2.35
C MET A 200 -2.02 -3.71 1.16
N GLY A 201 -0.80 -3.23 0.91
CA GLY A 201 0.13 -3.78 -0.07
C GLY A 201 0.55 -2.76 -1.13
N PRO A 202 1.59 -3.06 -1.94
CA PRO A 202 2.04 -2.17 -3.01
C PRO A 202 0.98 -1.86 -4.08
N THR A 203 -0.06 -2.69 -4.19
CA THR A 203 -1.21 -2.48 -5.09
C THR A 203 -2.16 -1.37 -4.60
N THR A 204 -2.07 -0.89 -3.35
CA THR A 204 -3.03 0.07 -2.77
C THR A 204 -2.97 1.45 -3.44
N PRO A 205 -4.09 1.97 -4.01
CA PRO A 205 -4.17 3.37 -4.43
C PRO A 205 -4.33 4.29 -3.24
N TRP A 206 -3.64 5.44 -3.26
CA TRP A 206 -3.71 6.44 -2.20
C TRP A 206 -4.92 7.37 -2.35
N LEU A 207 -6.11 6.88 -1.97
CA LEU A 207 -7.37 7.61 -2.11
C LEU A 207 -8.18 7.63 -0.82
N GLU A 208 -8.49 8.83 -0.31
CA GLU A 208 -9.26 8.99 0.93
C GLU A 208 -10.68 8.41 0.83
N GLY A 209 -11.28 8.41 -0.37
CA GLY A 209 -12.63 7.90 -0.59
C GLY A 209 -12.80 6.40 -0.31
N PHE A 210 -11.72 5.64 -0.08
CA PHE A 210 -11.85 4.26 0.41
C PHE A 210 -12.57 4.16 1.76
N LYS A 211 -12.63 5.24 2.56
CA LYS A 211 -13.45 5.28 3.78
C LYS A 211 -14.93 5.03 3.52
N ASP A 212 -15.45 5.46 2.38
CA ASP A 212 -16.86 5.25 2.00
C ASP A 212 -17.15 3.78 1.66
N TYR A 213 -16.09 2.99 1.43
CA TYR A 213 -16.14 1.55 1.22
C TYR A 213 -15.87 0.75 2.51
N GLY A 214 -15.77 1.41 3.67
CA GLY A 214 -15.53 0.77 4.97
C GLY A 214 -14.07 0.44 5.24
N ILE A 215 -13.14 1.20 4.66
CA ILE A 215 -11.70 1.07 4.94
C ILE A 215 -11.28 2.13 5.96
N ASP A 216 -10.73 1.69 7.09
CA ASP A 216 -10.26 2.56 8.17
C ASP A 216 -8.82 3.01 7.95
N TYR A 217 -7.98 2.15 7.38
CA TYR A 217 -6.57 2.43 7.16
C TYR A 217 -6.13 2.05 5.76
N LEU A 218 -5.35 2.93 5.12
CA LEU A 218 -4.55 2.56 3.94
C LEU A 218 -3.13 2.28 4.37
N ALA A 219 -2.62 1.10 4.01
CA ALA A 219 -1.21 0.75 4.16
C ALA A 219 -0.60 0.43 2.80
N GLY A 220 -0.34 1.49 2.03
CA GLY A 220 0.32 1.44 0.74
C GLY A 220 1.84 1.57 0.85
N VAL A 221 2.52 1.78 -0.27
CA VAL A 221 3.96 2.02 -0.29
C VAL A 221 4.32 3.39 -0.87
N GLN A 222 5.40 3.97 -0.33
CA GLN A 222 6.11 5.12 -0.90
C GLN A 222 7.36 4.62 -1.61
N ILE A 223 7.59 5.10 -2.84
CA ILE A 223 8.79 4.77 -3.63
C ILE A 223 9.88 5.78 -3.26
N HIS A 224 10.99 5.31 -2.69
CA HIS A 224 12.13 6.17 -2.34
C HIS A 224 13.29 6.06 -3.34
N THR A 225 13.43 4.92 -4.03
CA THR A 225 14.40 4.77 -5.13
C THR A 225 13.77 4.07 -6.32
N SER A 226 13.33 4.84 -7.32
CA SER A 226 12.68 4.29 -8.52
C SER A 226 13.59 3.33 -9.27
N GLU A 227 14.85 3.71 -9.53
CA GLU A 227 15.80 2.86 -10.27
C GLU A 227 16.04 1.50 -9.61
N GLN A 228 16.24 1.47 -8.29
CA GLN A 228 16.44 0.23 -7.53
C GLN A 228 15.16 -0.62 -7.50
N LEU A 229 13.98 0.00 -7.39
CA LEU A 229 12.70 -0.70 -7.51
C LEU A 229 12.60 -1.41 -8.87
N TRP A 230 12.82 -0.67 -9.95
CA TRP A 230 12.77 -1.20 -11.31
C TRP A 230 13.75 -2.36 -11.49
N GLN A 231 15.01 -2.20 -11.07
CA GLN A 231 16.00 -3.27 -11.13
C GLN A 231 15.59 -4.50 -10.33
N THR A 232 15.13 -4.31 -9.09
CA THR A 232 14.70 -5.40 -8.21
C THR A 232 13.57 -6.20 -8.85
N VAL A 233 12.57 -5.53 -9.42
CA VAL A 233 11.46 -6.22 -10.09
C VAL A 233 11.93 -6.92 -11.38
N ARG A 234 12.94 -6.38 -12.09
CA ARG A 234 13.49 -7.01 -13.32
C ARG A 234 14.18 -8.33 -13.01
N GLU A 235 14.84 -8.39 -11.86
CA GLU A 235 15.53 -9.57 -11.35
C GLU A 235 14.59 -10.53 -10.58
N GLY A 236 13.27 -10.25 -10.56
CA GLY A 236 12.27 -11.13 -9.97
C GLY A 236 12.05 -10.94 -8.46
N GLY A 237 12.56 -9.86 -7.88
CA GLY A 237 12.41 -9.56 -6.45
C GLY A 237 10.95 -9.36 -6.03
N GLY A 238 10.46 -10.23 -5.16
CA GLY A 238 9.15 -10.14 -4.51
C GLY A 238 9.19 -9.25 -3.28
N THR A 239 9.48 -9.81 -2.10
CA THR A 239 9.61 -9.05 -0.85
C THR A 239 10.84 -8.12 -0.83
N ARG A 240 11.85 -8.38 -1.65
CA ARG A 240 13.05 -7.54 -1.74
C ARG A 240 12.77 -6.08 -2.09
N ILE A 241 11.65 -5.76 -2.74
CA ILE A 241 11.31 -4.35 -3.02
C ILE A 241 11.22 -3.50 -1.74
N PHE A 242 10.87 -4.10 -0.60
CA PHE A 242 10.76 -3.42 0.69
C PHE A 242 12.14 -3.11 1.31
N GLU A 243 13.20 -3.74 0.83
CA GLU A 243 14.59 -3.49 1.23
C GLU A 243 15.25 -2.44 0.33
N THR A 244 14.83 -2.35 -0.94
CA THR A 244 15.59 -1.66 -1.98
C THR A 244 14.94 -0.41 -2.57
N GLY A 245 13.61 -0.37 -2.67
CA GLY A 245 12.96 0.66 -3.51
C GLY A 245 11.69 1.26 -2.93
N VAL A 246 11.01 0.55 -2.03
CA VAL A 246 9.76 1.01 -1.44
C VAL A 246 9.74 0.86 0.07
N ARG A 247 8.89 1.64 0.74
CA ARG A 247 8.62 1.53 2.17
C ARG A 247 7.12 1.58 2.41
N TYR A 248 6.61 0.77 3.33
CA TYR A 248 5.22 0.91 3.76
C TYR A 248 5.00 2.26 4.43
N ALA A 249 3.84 2.85 4.17
CA ALA A 249 3.35 4.00 4.90
C ALA A 249 1.87 3.80 5.22
N ILE A 250 1.39 4.41 6.31
CA ILE A 250 0.01 4.29 6.77
C ILE A 250 -0.68 5.64 6.74
N SER A 251 -1.93 5.64 6.28
CA SER A 251 -2.87 6.74 6.50
C SER A 251 -4.11 6.24 7.23
N ASP A 252 -4.48 6.94 8.30
CA ASP A 252 -5.69 6.70 9.09
C ASP A 252 -6.87 7.51 8.52
N LEU A 253 -7.77 6.82 7.82
CA LEU A 253 -8.90 7.43 7.15
C LEU A 253 -10.03 7.84 8.10
N GLN A 254 -9.99 7.41 9.38
CA GLN A 254 -11.01 7.73 10.37
C GLN A 254 -10.93 9.19 10.84
N ASN A 255 -9.72 9.76 10.81
CA ASN A 255 -9.44 11.14 11.22
C ASN A 255 -9.54 12.11 10.04
N ASP A 256 -9.90 13.38 10.27
CA ASP A 256 -9.83 14.40 9.21
C ASP A 256 -8.38 14.73 8.80
N GLU A 257 -8.19 15.40 7.67
CA GLU A 257 -6.85 15.69 7.13
C GLU A 257 -5.96 16.48 8.10
N LEU A 258 -6.49 17.46 8.85
CA LEU A 258 -5.67 18.23 9.80
C LEU A 258 -5.25 17.35 10.98
N THR A 259 -6.16 16.52 11.49
CA THR A 259 -5.86 15.58 12.57
C THR A 259 -4.83 14.55 12.13
N ARG A 260 -4.94 14.00 10.91
CA ARG A 260 -3.92 13.14 10.30
C ARG A 260 -2.56 13.83 10.21
N LEU A 261 -2.51 15.07 9.68
CA LEU A 261 -1.27 15.83 9.53
C LEU A 261 -0.60 16.09 10.89
N LYS A 262 -1.37 16.47 11.92
CA LYS A 262 -0.84 16.64 13.29
C LYS A 262 -0.25 15.33 13.83
N GLY A 263 -0.97 14.22 13.67
CA GLY A 263 -0.51 12.90 14.09
C GLY A 263 0.79 12.49 13.39
N ALA A 264 0.85 12.67 12.07
CA ALA A 264 2.05 12.39 11.28
C ALA A 264 3.25 13.24 11.70
N ILE A 265 3.06 14.55 11.91
CA ILE A 265 4.10 15.47 12.42
C ILE A 265 4.62 14.96 13.77
N GLY A 266 3.73 14.63 14.71
CA GLY A 266 4.10 14.11 16.03
C GLY A 266 4.87 12.79 15.95
N SER A 267 4.43 11.85 15.10
CA SER A 267 5.10 10.57 14.92
C SER A 267 6.50 10.73 14.33
N ILE A 268 6.64 11.49 13.24
CA ILE A 268 7.94 11.74 12.59
C ILE A 268 8.88 12.48 13.54
N PHE A 269 8.38 13.46 14.30
CA PHE A 269 9.16 14.16 15.31
C PHE A 269 9.72 13.19 16.36
N ASN A 270 8.89 12.31 16.92
CA ASN A 270 9.33 11.35 17.93
C ASN A 270 10.36 10.35 17.37
N GLN A 271 10.15 9.84 16.15
CA GLN A 271 11.11 8.94 15.48
C GLN A 271 12.46 9.64 15.25
N ARG A 272 12.42 10.90 14.82
CA ARG A 272 13.62 11.71 14.60
C ARG A 272 14.40 11.94 15.89
N GLU A 273 13.73 12.28 16.99
CA GLU A 273 14.40 12.50 18.27
C GLU A 273 14.98 11.21 18.85
N ALA A 274 14.29 10.07 18.69
CA ALA A 274 14.82 8.76 19.05
C ALA A 274 16.09 8.42 18.24
N LEU A 275 16.06 8.64 16.92
CA LEU A 275 17.22 8.38 16.05
C LEU A 275 18.40 9.29 16.35
N LYS A 276 18.17 10.56 16.68
CA LYS A 276 19.25 11.47 17.12
C LYS A 276 19.93 10.96 18.38
N LYS A 277 19.14 10.49 19.35
CA LYS A 277 19.67 9.91 20.58
C LYS A 277 20.51 8.66 20.29
N GLU A 278 20.03 7.79 19.41
CA GLU A 278 20.77 6.60 18.98
C GLU A 278 22.09 6.96 18.29
N ILE A 279 22.08 7.98 17.42
CA ILE A 279 23.30 8.49 16.77
C ILE A 279 24.29 9.04 17.80
N GLU A 280 23.81 9.77 18.80
CA GLU A 280 24.64 10.29 19.90
C GLU A 280 25.27 9.14 20.69
N ASP A 281 24.47 8.16 21.11
CA ASP A 281 24.92 6.97 21.83
C ASP A 281 25.94 6.15 21.01
N TRP A 282 25.75 6.07 19.69
CA TRP A 282 26.67 5.40 18.78
C TRP A 282 28.05 6.05 18.77
N TYR A 283 28.12 7.38 18.64
CA TYR A 283 29.39 8.12 18.59
C TYR A 283 30.11 8.18 19.94
N GLN A 284 29.44 7.84 21.05
CA GLN A 284 30.13 7.62 22.33
C GLN A 284 30.94 6.31 22.33
N GLN A 285 30.55 5.33 21.51
CA GLN A 285 31.12 3.97 21.52
C GLN A 285 31.93 3.66 20.26
N HIS A 286 31.71 4.39 19.17
CA HIS A 286 32.29 4.12 17.85
C HIS A 286 32.94 5.37 17.27
N ASN A 287 34.08 5.18 16.60
CA ASN A 287 34.82 6.26 15.94
C ASN A 287 34.61 6.30 14.41
N HIS A 288 33.58 5.59 13.92
CA HIS A 288 33.22 5.54 12.50
C HIS A 288 31.78 6.03 12.27
N PRO A 289 31.43 6.48 11.05
CA PRO A 289 30.12 7.07 10.76
C PRO A 289 28.95 6.15 11.14
N TYR A 290 27.88 6.75 11.65
CA TYR A 290 26.64 6.02 11.92
C TYR A 290 26.06 5.45 10.61
N PRO A 291 25.78 4.13 10.53
CA PRO A 291 25.42 3.45 9.28
C PRO A 291 24.18 4.01 8.60
N GLU A 292 23.23 4.52 9.39
CA GLU A 292 21.90 4.89 8.88
C GLU A 292 21.65 6.40 8.89
N LYS A 293 22.72 7.21 8.76
CA LYS A 293 22.62 8.68 8.77
C LYS A 293 21.61 9.24 7.75
N GLN A 294 21.41 8.54 6.64
CA GLN A 294 20.42 8.91 5.63
C GLN A 294 18.97 8.85 6.14
N LYS A 295 18.66 8.00 7.14
CA LYS A 295 17.33 7.95 7.77
C LYS A 295 17.00 9.30 8.44
N LEU A 296 17.96 9.92 9.11
CA LEU A 296 17.75 11.22 9.75
C LEU A 296 17.40 12.31 8.73
N LEU A 297 18.12 12.36 7.61
CA LEU A 297 17.84 13.30 6.52
C LEU A 297 16.45 13.08 5.90
N GLN A 298 16.03 11.83 5.75
CA GLN A 298 14.69 11.49 5.25
C GLN A 298 13.60 11.98 6.22
N LEU A 299 13.78 11.78 7.52
CA LEU A 299 12.85 12.25 8.54
C LEU A 299 12.76 13.78 8.59
N ASP A 300 13.90 14.49 8.49
CA ASP A 300 13.94 15.97 8.43
C ASP A 300 13.17 16.51 7.21
N GLN A 301 13.38 15.91 6.03
CA GLN A 301 12.68 16.31 4.80
C GLN A 301 11.17 16.06 4.91
N GLN A 302 10.76 14.91 5.46
CA GLN A 302 9.36 14.57 5.67
C GLN A 302 8.69 15.53 6.64
N LEU A 303 9.34 15.85 7.77
CA LEU A 303 8.79 16.78 8.74
C LEU A 303 8.54 18.16 8.13
N SER A 304 9.50 18.68 7.35
CA SER A 304 9.38 19.97 6.65
C SER A 304 8.22 19.99 5.65
N LEU A 305 8.01 18.90 4.90
CA LEU A 305 6.90 18.75 3.98
C LEU A 305 5.55 18.76 4.70
N LEU A 306 5.44 17.99 5.80
CA LEU A 306 4.23 17.89 6.61
C LEU A 306 3.85 19.23 7.24
N ASP A 307 4.81 19.95 7.83
CA ASP A 307 4.59 21.27 8.43
C ASP A 307 4.09 22.30 7.41
N SER A 308 4.74 22.32 6.24
CA SER A 308 4.36 23.23 5.15
C SER A 308 2.91 23.00 4.72
N ARG A 309 2.51 21.73 4.64
CA ARG A 309 1.16 21.37 4.22
C ARG A 309 0.11 21.58 5.30
N TYR A 310 0.43 21.28 6.55
CA TYR A 310 -0.43 21.59 7.68
C TYR A 310 -0.77 23.09 7.68
N LYS A 311 0.25 23.95 7.53
CA LYS A 311 0.06 25.39 7.44
C LYS A 311 -0.82 25.80 6.25
N GLN A 312 -0.56 25.28 5.06
CA GLN A 312 -1.37 25.58 3.87
C GLN A 312 -2.85 25.18 4.05
N LYS A 313 -3.11 24.02 4.67
CA LYS A 313 -4.47 23.55 4.90
C LYS A 313 -5.18 24.39 5.96
N TRP A 314 -4.48 24.69 7.06
CA TRP A 314 -4.97 25.56 8.12
C TRP A 314 -5.34 26.94 7.60
N ASP A 315 -4.47 27.56 6.80
CA ASP A 315 -4.70 28.87 6.21
C ASP A 315 -5.91 28.88 5.26
N ARG A 316 -6.19 27.78 4.53
CA ARG A 316 -7.38 27.68 3.67
C ARG A 316 -8.69 27.57 4.46
N LEU A 317 -8.66 26.96 5.64
CA LEU A 317 -9.85 26.76 6.48
C LEU A 317 -10.20 27.99 7.33
N ASN A 318 -9.24 28.88 7.54
CA ASN A 318 -9.39 30.09 8.39
C ASN A 318 -9.37 31.40 7.57
N ARG A 319 -9.64 31.34 6.27
CA ARG A 319 -9.88 32.49 5.38
C ARG A 319 -11.38 32.62 5.10
#